data_AF-N9SS14-F1
#
_entry.id   AF-N9SS14-F1
#
_cell.length_a   1.000
_cell.length_b   1.000
_cell.length_c   1.000
_cell.angle_alpha   90.00
_cell.angle_beta   90.00
_cell.angle_gamma   90.00
#
_symmetry.space_group_name_H-M   'P 1'
#
loop_
_entity.id
_entity.type
_entity.pdbx_description
1 polymer ?
#
loop_
_entity_poly.entity_id
_entity_poly.type
_entity_poly.pdbx_seq_one_letter_code
_entity_poly.pdbx_strand_id
1 'polypeptide(L)'
;MKSKNSKLRKGLLITTWVAIPTLTAAAIAGAIYYVVKNTRSIEKEFWSVEKFNEEVGKIKIKDMIVGSLEANKLYDDFNNEKIKIQKQREEYFNKHPQLFSDVLLNENATPLLGLSNSEQQKILKNAPPAFDPDAFLKPKINSLLNFEQTKYLDFKFTDLEKIQNDNSKLKIHFEVFLNYEYARGVFETNKIRSTPNSKYYFKSSQDVEFFSNDLKIYPGSSFYNNWATNKKDAEKIIGEINEKNKEHDKEIQELEEKKLQLKDNEEEVAKLDKQIEDLKKKKEELFKAPSFQESIFKWFKEIFEKTNAFSDIYPSEKNFKIEPLEKENQSQYVLWNPKKGLNELTIKFKFVSTNEQKRIESYPKIIIFTLDDI
;
A
#
# COMPACT_ATOMS: atom_id res chain seq x y z
N MET A 1 36.39 3.06 65.32
CA MET A 1 35.57 2.73 64.13
C MET A 1 34.20 3.42 64.22
N LYS A 2 33.98 4.55 63.52
CA LYS A 2 32.64 5.17 63.43
C LYS A 2 31.89 4.57 62.25
N SER A 3 30.73 3.96 62.51
CA SER A 3 30.04 3.07 61.56
C SER A 3 29.59 3.80 60.29
N LYS A 4 29.95 3.25 59.11
CA LYS A 4 29.45 3.67 57.79
C LYS A 4 27.92 3.48 57.64
N ASN A 5 27.27 2.75 58.57
CA ASN A 5 25.85 2.42 58.50
C ASN A 5 24.90 3.59 58.87
N SER A 6 25.38 4.66 59.51
CA SER A 6 24.49 5.77 59.92
C SER A 6 24.16 6.76 58.79
N LYS A 7 25.06 6.94 57.81
CA LYS A 7 24.85 7.86 56.67
C LYS A 7 23.91 7.25 55.62
N LEU A 8 24.02 5.94 55.38
CA LEU A 8 23.10 5.20 54.51
C LEU A 8 21.67 5.18 55.06
N ARG A 9 21.49 4.94 56.38
CA ARG A 9 20.17 5.03 57.03
C ARG A 9 19.55 6.42 56.98
N LYS A 10 20.35 7.49 57.15
CA LYS A 10 19.85 8.88 57.04
C LYS A 10 19.45 9.24 55.60
N GLY A 11 20.20 8.80 54.59
CA GLY A 11 19.84 8.98 53.19
C GLY A 11 18.55 8.26 52.81
N LEU A 12 18.36 7.03 53.30
CA LEU A 12 17.15 6.21 53.07
C LEU A 12 15.91 6.78 53.78
N LEU A 13 16.10 7.36 54.97
CA LEU A 13 15.04 8.10 55.68
C LEU A 13 14.64 9.36 54.92
N ILE A 14 15.59 10.16 54.42
CA ILE A 14 15.25 11.38 53.67
C ILE A 14 14.55 11.04 52.34
N THR A 15 14.99 9.99 51.63
CA THR A 15 14.33 9.57 50.39
C THR A 15 12.93 9.01 50.64
N THR A 16 12.71 8.21 51.68
CA THR A 16 11.34 7.76 52.02
C THR A 16 10.42 8.90 52.47
N TRP A 17 10.90 9.86 53.26
CA TRP A 17 10.08 10.97 53.75
C TRP A 17 9.76 12.03 52.70
N VAL A 18 10.55 12.14 51.63
CA VAL A 18 10.28 13.08 50.53
C VAL A 18 9.65 12.37 49.33
N ALA A 19 10.23 11.25 48.88
CA ALA A 19 9.77 10.59 47.66
C ALA A 19 8.40 9.95 47.83
N ILE A 20 8.09 9.35 49.00
CA ILE A 20 6.78 8.72 49.20
C ILE A 20 5.68 9.78 49.15
N PRO A 21 5.70 10.87 49.95
CA PRO A 21 4.64 11.87 49.87
C PRO A 21 4.52 12.54 48.49
N THR A 22 5.63 12.81 47.81
CA THR A 22 5.61 13.41 46.46
C THR A 22 5.00 12.45 45.42
N LEU A 23 5.34 11.16 45.46
CA LEU A 23 4.76 10.16 44.56
C LEU A 23 3.27 9.95 44.85
N THR A 24 2.86 9.93 46.13
CA THR A 24 1.45 9.81 46.50
C THR A 24 0.66 11.04 46.08
N ALA A 25 1.20 12.25 46.27
CA ALA A 25 0.57 13.49 45.81
C ALA A 25 0.47 13.54 44.28
N ALA A 26 1.50 13.10 43.56
CA ALA A 26 1.47 13.00 42.10
C ALA A 26 0.43 11.96 41.62
N ALA A 27 0.32 10.82 42.30
CA ALA A 27 -0.68 9.81 42.00
C ALA A 27 -2.12 10.31 42.27
N ILE A 28 -2.34 11.00 43.39
CA ILE A 28 -3.63 11.61 43.73
C ILE A 28 -3.98 12.72 42.73
N ALA A 29 -3.03 13.60 42.40
CA ALA A 29 -3.24 14.64 41.39
C ALA A 29 -3.53 14.05 40.00
N GLY A 30 -2.82 12.98 39.60
CA GLY A 30 -3.08 12.25 38.37
C GLY A 30 -4.47 11.59 38.35
N ALA A 31 -4.88 10.98 39.46
CA ALA A 31 -6.21 10.40 39.61
C ALA A 31 -7.32 11.46 39.58
N ILE A 32 -7.14 12.60 40.27
CA ILE A 32 -8.07 13.74 40.21
C ILE A 32 -8.14 14.30 38.80
N TYR A 33 -7.02 14.49 38.11
CA TYR A 33 -7.00 14.95 36.72
C TYR A 33 -7.74 13.97 35.79
N TYR A 34 -7.50 12.67 35.93
CA TYR A 34 -8.18 11.65 35.13
C TYR A 34 -9.69 11.63 35.38
N VAL A 35 -10.11 11.69 36.64
CA VAL A 35 -11.53 11.79 37.01
C VAL A 35 -12.12 13.07 36.45
N VAL A 36 -11.56 14.24 36.74
CA VAL A 36 -12.08 15.54 36.27
C VAL A 36 -12.13 15.62 34.74
N LYS A 37 -11.14 15.09 34.04
CA LYS A 37 -11.14 15.03 32.57
C LYS A 37 -12.25 14.12 32.04
N ASN A 38 -12.51 12.99 32.69
CA ASN A 38 -13.50 12.02 32.27
C ASN A 38 -14.91 12.26 32.83
N THR A 39 -15.07 13.12 33.84
CA THR A 39 -16.37 13.47 34.45
C THR A 39 -16.93 14.80 33.96
N ARG A 40 -16.16 15.62 33.22
CA ARG A 40 -16.71 16.79 32.55
C ARG A 40 -17.70 16.30 31.49
N SER A 41 -19.00 16.53 31.74
CA SER A 41 -20.04 16.28 30.75
C SER A 41 -19.69 17.05 29.48
N ILE A 42 -19.48 16.33 28.38
CA ILE A 42 -19.30 16.93 27.06
C ILE A 42 -20.57 17.73 26.78
N GLU A 43 -20.44 19.05 26.68
CA GLU A 43 -21.56 19.91 26.31
C GLU A 43 -21.94 19.59 24.87
N LYS A 44 -23.11 18.97 24.69
CA LYS A 44 -23.57 18.54 23.37
C LYS A 44 -24.13 19.72 22.61
N GLU A 45 -23.58 19.97 21.43
CA GLU A 45 -24.07 21.00 20.53
C GLU A 45 -25.43 20.61 19.96
N PHE A 46 -26.36 21.56 19.85
CA PHE A 46 -27.65 21.30 19.21
C PHE A 46 -27.52 21.36 17.69
N TRP A 47 -27.97 20.32 17.01
CA TRP A 47 -28.00 20.20 15.56
C TRP A 47 -29.45 20.11 15.07
N SER A 48 -29.91 21.11 14.31
CA SER A 48 -31.21 21.01 13.62
C SER A 48 -31.14 19.99 12.48
N VAL A 49 -32.31 19.48 12.06
CA VAL A 49 -32.40 18.58 10.90
C VAL A 49 -31.92 19.29 9.62
N GLU A 50 -32.20 20.59 9.51
CA GLU A 50 -31.73 21.44 8.41
C GLU A 50 -30.20 21.54 8.40
N LYS A 51 -29.56 21.86 9.54
CA LYS A 51 -28.09 21.91 9.67
C LYS A 51 -27.47 20.55 9.31
N PHE A 52 -28.07 19.46 9.78
CA PHE A 52 -27.62 18.11 9.43
C PHE A 52 -27.67 17.86 7.93
N ASN A 53 -28.81 18.12 7.28
CA ASN A 53 -28.99 17.91 5.84
C ASN A 53 -28.04 18.79 4.99
N GLU A 54 -27.78 20.02 5.43
CA GLU A 54 -26.83 20.92 4.77
C GLU A 54 -25.40 20.37 4.84
N GLU A 55 -24.96 19.91 6.03
CA GLU A 55 -23.61 19.41 6.22
C GLU A 55 -23.36 18.06 5.56
N VAL A 56 -24.33 17.13 5.60
CA VAL A 56 -24.18 15.84 4.91
C VAL A 56 -24.15 16.01 3.38
N GLY A 57 -24.83 17.02 2.83
CA GLY A 57 -24.77 17.36 1.42
C GLY A 57 -23.38 17.84 0.95
N LYS A 58 -22.54 18.31 1.88
CA LYS A 58 -21.15 18.74 1.60
C LYS A 58 -20.14 17.60 1.67
N ILE A 59 -20.53 16.42 2.16
CA ILE A 59 -19.61 15.29 2.34
C ILE A 59 -19.10 14.80 1.00
N LYS A 60 -17.77 14.72 0.89
CA LYS A 60 -17.08 14.17 -0.27
C LYS A 60 -16.09 13.08 0.17
N ILE A 61 -16.08 11.99 -0.57
CA ILE A 61 -14.99 11.03 -0.60
C ILE A 61 -13.95 11.59 -1.57
N LYS A 62 -12.67 11.28 -1.34
CA LYS A 62 -11.63 11.59 -2.32
C LYS A 62 -11.96 10.90 -3.64
N ASP A 63 -12.21 11.70 -4.67
CA ASP A 63 -12.58 11.29 -6.03
C ASP A 63 -11.50 10.44 -6.73
N MET A 64 -10.23 10.69 -6.39
CA MET A 64 -9.09 10.00 -6.97
C MET A 64 -8.19 9.37 -5.88
N ILE A 65 -8.08 8.05 -5.90
CA ILE A 65 -7.16 7.28 -5.05
C ILE A 65 -5.97 6.86 -5.91
N VAL A 66 -4.78 7.29 -5.50
CA VAL A 66 -3.52 6.94 -6.16
C VAL A 66 -2.73 6.03 -5.23
N GLY A 67 -2.31 4.86 -5.71
CA GLY A 67 -1.52 3.92 -4.91
C GLY A 67 -1.31 2.59 -5.64
N SER A 68 -1.03 1.53 -4.88
CA SER A 68 -0.96 0.15 -5.39
C SER A 68 -2.31 -0.57 -5.34
N LEU A 69 -3.37 0.14 -4.95
CA LEU A 69 -4.71 -0.41 -4.77
C LEU A 69 -5.51 -0.24 -6.06
N GLU A 70 -5.76 -1.35 -6.74
CA GLU A 70 -6.58 -1.39 -7.95
C GLU A 70 -8.07 -1.57 -7.59
N ALA A 71 -8.97 -0.93 -8.34
CA ALA A 71 -10.41 -1.00 -8.15
C ALA A 71 -10.94 -2.45 -8.16
N ASN A 72 -10.62 -3.23 -9.20
CA ASN A 72 -11.09 -4.62 -9.31
C ASN A 72 -10.60 -5.49 -8.15
N LYS A 73 -9.32 -5.35 -7.79
CA LYS A 73 -8.74 -6.09 -6.67
C LYS A 73 -9.42 -5.74 -5.34
N LEU A 74 -9.65 -4.44 -5.09
CA LEU A 74 -10.37 -4.00 -3.90
C LEU A 74 -11.78 -4.58 -3.82
N TYR A 75 -12.50 -4.59 -4.94
CA TYR A 75 -13.85 -5.14 -5.01
C TYR A 75 -13.86 -6.66 -4.79
N ASP A 76 -12.93 -7.38 -5.41
CA ASP A 76 -12.85 -8.84 -5.27
C ASP A 76 -12.46 -9.20 -3.83
N ASP A 77 -11.48 -8.51 -3.23
CA ASP A 77 -11.08 -8.68 -1.83
C ASP A 77 -12.25 -8.40 -0.86
N PHE A 78 -13.03 -7.34 -1.11
CA PHE A 78 -14.21 -6.99 -0.32
C PHE A 78 -15.26 -8.11 -0.33
N ASN A 79 -15.60 -8.62 -1.51
CA ASN A 79 -16.59 -9.69 -1.65
C ASN A 79 -16.10 -11.02 -1.09
N ASN A 80 -14.82 -11.35 -1.30
CA ASN A 80 -14.21 -12.55 -0.75
C ASN A 80 -14.25 -12.56 0.78
N GLU A 81 -13.92 -11.43 1.43
CA GLU A 81 -13.97 -11.35 2.90
C GLU A 81 -15.42 -11.38 3.42
N LYS A 82 -16.35 -10.71 2.73
CA LYS A 82 -17.80 -10.77 3.03
C LYS A 82 -18.32 -12.20 3.00
N ILE A 83 -18.04 -12.95 1.94
CA ILE A 83 -18.45 -14.36 1.77
C ILE A 83 -17.81 -15.24 2.84
N LYS A 84 -16.50 -15.06 3.10
CA LYS A 84 -15.76 -15.84 4.10
C LYS A 84 -16.34 -15.67 5.50
N ILE A 85 -16.60 -14.43 5.94
CA ILE A 85 -17.17 -14.17 7.26
C ILE A 85 -18.61 -14.67 7.33
N GLN A 86 -19.40 -14.51 6.27
CA GLN A 86 -20.75 -15.06 6.21
C GLN A 86 -20.74 -16.58 6.39
N LYS A 87 -19.86 -17.28 5.67
CA LYS A 87 -19.70 -18.74 5.81
C LYS A 87 -19.30 -19.15 7.22
N GLN A 88 -18.36 -18.44 7.86
CA GLN A 88 -17.97 -18.70 9.25
C GLN A 88 -19.14 -18.55 10.23
N ARG A 89 -20.00 -17.54 10.01
CA ARG A 89 -21.21 -17.34 10.82
C ARG A 89 -22.22 -18.44 10.58
N GLU A 90 -22.49 -18.79 9.33
CA GLU A 90 -23.41 -19.88 8.98
C GLU A 90 -22.93 -21.21 9.59
N GLU A 91 -21.64 -21.54 9.48
CA GLU A 91 -21.06 -22.74 10.12
C GLU A 91 -21.19 -22.71 11.64
N TYR A 92 -21.00 -21.55 12.28
CA TYR A 92 -21.18 -21.40 13.72
C TYR A 92 -22.64 -21.61 14.13
N PHE A 93 -23.58 -20.98 13.43
CA PHE A 93 -25.01 -21.10 13.70
C PHE A 93 -25.55 -22.50 13.40
N ASN A 94 -25.05 -23.18 12.36
CA ASN A 94 -25.37 -24.58 12.07
C ASN A 94 -24.84 -25.56 13.13
N LYS A 95 -23.76 -25.21 13.85
CA LYS A 95 -23.27 -25.95 15.03
C LYS A 95 -24.07 -25.67 16.30
N HIS A 96 -24.90 -24.62 16.27
CA HIS A 96 -25.76 -24.21 17.37
C HIS A 96 -27.24 -24.14 16.94
N PRO A 97 -27.83 -25.21 16.37
CA PRO A 97 -29.22 -25.22 15.90
C PRO A 97 -30.22 -24.93 17.01
N GLN A 98 -29.84 -25.13 18.27
CA GLN A 98 -30.59 -24.74 19.46
C GLN A 98 -30.90 -23.22 19.56
N LEU A 99 -30.22 -22.38 18.79
CA LEU A 99 -30.55 -20.95 18.66
C LEU A 99 -31.71 -20.71 17.69
N PHE A 100 -32.01 -21.69 16.82
CA PHE A 100 -33.04 -21.66 15.80
C PHE A 100 -33.98 -22.85 15.99
N SER A 101 -34.70 -22.92 17.12
CA SER A 101 -35.98 -23.63 17.13
C SER A 101 -36.97 -22.83 16.29
N ASP A 102 -37.68 -23.49 15.37
CA ASP A 102 -38.67 -22.95 14.43
C ASP A 102 -39.75 -22.06 15.08
N VAL A 103 -39.41 -20.81 15.41
CA VAL A 103 -40.32 -19.73 15.82
C VAL A 103 -40.22 -18.59 14.81
N LEU A 104 -40.23 -18.92 13.51
CA LEU A 104 -40.43 -17.92 12.46
C LEU A 104 -41.74 -18.12 11.67
N LEU A 105 -42.64 -19.03 12.07
CA LEU A 105 -43.90 -19.26 11.35
C LEU A 105 -45.19 -19.37 12.17
N ASN A 106 -45.20 -19.23 13.50
CA ASN A 106 -46.47 -19.22 14.25
C ASN A 106 -46.37 -18.43 15.56
N GLU A 107 -47.18 -17.38 15.71
CA GLU A 107 -47.22 -16.47 16.86
C GLU A 107 -47.71 -17.11 18.17
N ASN A 108 -48.10 -18.39 18.17
CA ASN A 108 -48.66 -19.09 19.33
C ASN A 108 -47.87 -20.34 19.76
N ALA A 109 -46.62 -20.51 19.33
CA ALA A 109 -45.80 -21.64 19.77
C ALA A 109 -45.19 -21.40 21.16
N THR A 110 -45.48 -22.31 22.08
CA THR A 110 -44.84 -22.42 23.39
C THR A 110 -43.33 -22.64 23.21
N PRO A 111 -42.46 -22.01 24.02
CA PRO A 111 -41.02 -22.15 23.87
C PRO A 111 -40.59 -23.58 24.25
N LEU A 112 -40.32 -24.40 23.23
CA LEU A 112 -39.70 -25.71 23.40
C LEU A 112 -38.21 -25.58 23.02
N LEU A 113 -37.36 -25.19 23.98
CA LEU A 113 -35.94 -25.56 24.05
C LEU A 113 -35.34 -25.13 25.42
N GLY A 114 -34.82 -26.11 26.15
CA GLY A 114 -34.32 -25.99 27.53
C GLY A 114 -32.94 -25.33 27.70
N LEU A 115 -32.70 -24.18 27.07
CA LEU A 115 -31.51 -23.36 27.31
C LEU A 115 -31.84 -22.17 28.19
N SER A 116 -31.00 -21.91 29.19
CA SER A 116 -31.12 -20.71 29.99
C SER A 116 -30.76 -19.46 29.16
N ASN A 117 -31.38 -18.32 29.47
CA ASN A 117 -31.03 -17.02 28.86
C ASN A 117 -29.52 -16.71 28.93
N SER A 118 -28.82 -17.21 29.96
CA SER A 118 -27.38 -17.04 30.11
C SER A 118 -26.59 -17.83 29.05
N GLU A 119 -27.02 -19.05 28.72
CA GLU A 119 -26.38 -19.88 27.72
C GLU A 119 -26.60 -19.33 26.31
N GLN A 120 -27.80 -18.87 26.00
CA GLN A 120 -28.09 -18.18 24.73
C GLN A 120 -27.21 -16.93 24.56
N GLN A 121 -27.09 -16.10 25.60
CA GLN A 121 -26.22 -14.93 25.57
C GLN A 121 -24.73 -15.29 25.42
N LYS A 122 -24.27 -16.38 26.03
CA LYS A 122 -22.88 -16.87 25.86
C LYS A 122 -22.63 -17.30 24.41
N ILE A 123 -23.55 -18.04 23.80
CA ILE A 123 -23.41 -18.49 22.40
C ILE A 123 -23.46 -17.28 21.46
N LEU A 124 -24.34 -16.32 21.68
CA LEU A 124 -24.39 -15.09 20.87
C LEU A 124 -23.15 -14.23 21.03
N LYS A 125 -22.60 -14.10 22.25
CA LYS A 125 -21.37 -13.33 22.52
C LYS A 125 -20.14 -13.95 21.84
N ASN A 126 -20.13 -15.27 21.67
CA ASN A 126 -19.03 -16.01 21.02
C ASN A 126 -19.23 -16.18 19.51
N ALA A 127 -20.36 -15.72 18.95
CA ALA A 127 -20.60 -15.79 17.52
C ALA A 127 -19.58 -14.89 16.78
N PRO A 128 -19.07 -15.33 15.62
CA PRO A 128 -18.24 -14.47 14.78
C PRO A 128 -19.00 -13.19 14.42
N PRO A 129 -18.34 -12.01 14.47
CA PRO A 129 -18.99 -10.74 14.14
C PRO A 129 -19.46 -10.74 12.68
N ALA A 130 -20.49 -9.96 12.39
CA ALA A 130 -20.89 -9.68 11.01
C ALA A 130 -19.74 -8.98 10.27
N PHE A 131 -19.66 -9.16 8.95
CA PHE A 131 -18.74 -8.38 8.14
C PHE A 131 -19.08 -6.89 8.30
N ASP A 132 -18.06 -6.10 8.60
CA ASP A 132 -18.16 -4.65 8.78
C ASP A 132 -17.50 -3.95 7.58
N PRO A 133 -18.31 -3.42 6.63
CA PRO A 133 -17.82 -2.70 5.48
C PRO A 133 -17.01 -1.45 5.86
N ASP A 134 -17.41 -0.72 6.91
CA ASP A 134 -16.70 0.49 7.35
C ASP A 134 -15.28 0.13 7.83
N ALA A 135 -15.17 -0.86 8.70
CA ALA A 135 -13.88 -1.30 9.22
C ALA A 135 -12.94 -1.79 8.10
N PHE A 136 -13.49 -2.42 7.06
CA PHE A 136 -12.70 -2.89 5.92
C PHE A 136 -12.25 -1.76 4.99
N LEU A 137 -13.11 -0.77 4.73
CA LEU A 137 -12.92 0.27 3.72
C LEU A 137 -12.20 1.52 4.24
N LYS A 138 -12.43 1.89 5.49
CA LYS A 138 -11.82 3.06 6.14
C LYS A 138 -10.29 3.15 6.06
N PRO A 139 -9.50 2.06 6.19
CA PRO A 139 -8.05 2.16 6.00
C PRO A 139 -7.63 2.30 4.54
N LYS A 140 -8.53 2.08 3.57
CA LYS A 140 -8.24 2.04 2.14
C LYS A 140 -8.75 3.28 1.39
N ILE A 141 -9.80 3.93 1.91
CA ILE A 141 -10.51 5.03 1.28
C ILE A 141 -10.56 6.22 2.24
N ASN A 142 -10.09 7.36 1.76
CA ASN A 142 -10.08 8.60 2.56
C ASN A 142 -11.36 9.40 2.32
N SER A 143 -12.11 9.66 3.39
CA SER A 143 -13.18 10.66 3.43
C SER A 143 -12.60 12.06 3.63
N LEU A 144 -13.08 13.08 2.91
CA LEU A 144 -12.63 14.46 3.04
C LEU A 144 -13.45 15.23 4.09
N LEU A 145 -13.74 14.60 5.23
CA LEU A 145 -14.49 15.20 6.33
C LEU A 145 -13.62 16.23 7.06
N ASN A 146 -14.18 17.40 7.33
CA ASN A 146 -13.53 18.39 8.18
C ASN A 146 -13.67 18.03 9.67
N PHE A 147 -13.06 18.81 10.56
CA PHE A 147 -13.11 18.56 12.00
C PHE A 147 -14.53 18.58 12.57
N GLU A 148 -15.37 19.54 12.16
CA GLU A 148 -16.75 19.66 12.64
C GLU A 148 -17.58 18.44 12.22
N GLN A 149 -17.47 18.04 10.96
CA GLN A 149 -18.14 16.86 10.40
C GLN A 149 -17.66 15.58 11.10
N THR A 150 -16.36 15.41 11.30
CA THR A 150 -15.80 14.24 12.00
C THR A 150 -16.29 14.15 13.45
N LYS A 151 -16.49 15.30 14.11
CA LYS A 151 -16.93 15.36 15.50
C LYS A 151 -18.43 15.08 15.65
N TYR A 152 -19.26 15.66 14.79
CA TYR A 152 -20.71 15.66 14.98
C TYR A 152 -21.49 14.72 14.05
N LEU A 153 -20.83 14.15 13.04
CA LEU A 153 -21.42 13.18 12.13
C LEU A 153 -20.75 11.81 12.31
N ASP A 154 -21.55 10.76 12.34
CA ASP A 154 -21.10 9.37 12.34
C ASP A 154 -21.18 8.85 10.90
N PHE A 155 -20.06 8.96 10.18
CA PHE A 155 -19.91 8.51 8.79
C PHE A 155 -19.45 7.06 8.74
N LYS A 156 -20.13 6.23 7.93
CA LYS A 156 -19.83 4.81 7.75
C LYS A 156 -19.90 4.40 6.29
N PHE A 157 -18.90 3.67 5.81
CA PHE A 157 -19.01 2.98 4.53
C PHE A 157 -19.94 1.77 4.66
N THR A 158 -20.76 1.50 3.64
CA THR A 158 -21.75 0.43 3.66
C THR A 158 -21.53 -0.64 2.60
N ASP A 159 -21.06 -0.26 1.40
CA ASP A 159 -20.89 -1.23 0.31
C ASP A 159 -19.97 -0.71 -0.82
N LEU A 160 -19.58 -1.62 -1.72
CA LEU A 160 -18.88 -1.33 -2.97
C LEU A 160 -19.62 -1.91 -4.17
N GLU A 161 -19.67 -1.15 -5.26
CA GLU A 161 -20.26 -1.59 -6.52
C GLU A 161 -19.31 -1.30 -7.69
N LYS A 162 -19.22 -2.26 -8.63
CA LYS A 162 -18.47 -2.09 -9.87
C LYS A 162 -19.24 -1.17 -10.82
N ILE A 163 -18.55 -0.21 -11.43
CA ILE A 163 -19.13 0.57 -12.52
C ILE A 163 -19.01 -0.24 -13.81
N GLN A 164 -20.14 -0.45 -14.50
CA GLN A 164 -20.14 -1.20 -15.75
C GLN A 164 -19.26 -0.50 -16.79
N ASN A 165 -18.41 -1.27 -17.46
CA ASN A 165 -17.48 -0.81 -18.50
C ASN A 165 -16.33 0.09 -18.01
N ASP A 166 -16.11 0.24 -16.70
CA ASP A 166 -14.97 0.99 -16.17
C ASP A 166 -14.27 0.25 -15.02
N ASN A 167 -13.15 -0.38 -15.34
CA ASN A 167 -12.37 -1.18 -14.40
C ASN A 167 -11.51 -0.35 -13.43
N SER A 168 -11.36 0.97 -13.65
CA SER A 168 -10.63 1.84 -12.73
C SER A 168 -11.54 2.49 -11.70
N LYS A 169 -12.87 2.37 -11.83
CA LYS A 169 -13.83 3.04 -10.94
C LYS A 169 -14.65 2.07 -10.11
N LEU A 170 -14.89 2.47 -8.86
CA LEU A 170 -15.88 1.84 -8.00
C LEU A 170 -16.84 2.90 -7.48
N LYS A 171 -18.10 2.51 -7.35
CA LYS A 171 -19.09 3.28 -6.62
C LYS A 171 -19.05 2.85 -5.16
N ILE A 172 -18.73 3.78 -4.28
CA ILE A 172 -18.63 3.57 -2.84
C ILE A 172 -19.91 4.07 -2.19
N HIS A 173 -20.61 3.18 -1.50
CA HIS A 173 -21.83 3.49 -0.76
C HIS A 173 -21.50 3.83 0.69
N PHE A 174 -22.13 4.86 1.23
CA PHE A 174 -21.95 5.28 2.61
C PHE A 174 -23.24 5.82 3.22
N GLU A 175 -23.26 5.81 4.55
CA GLU A 175 -24.32 6.41 5.34
C GLU A 175 -23.77 7.31 6.44
N VAL A 176 -24.59 8.25 6.88
CA VAL A 176 -24.23 9.25 7.87
C VAL A 176 -25.36 9.43 8.84
N PHE A 177 -25.02 9.44 10.14
CA PHE A 177 -25.94 9.74 11.23
C PHE A 177 -25.45 10.94 12.03
N LEU A 178 -26.33 11.52 12.86
CA LEU A 178 -25.89 12.43 13.91
C LEU A 178 -25.09 11.66 14.97
N ASN A 179 -23.92 12.16 15.33
CA ASN A 179 -23.12 11.61 16.41
C ASN A 179 -23.68 12.07 17.77
N TYR A 180 -24.59 11.27 18.34
CA TYR A 180 -25.24 11.58 19.62
C TYR A 180 -24.28 11.57 20.83
N GLU A 181 -23.02 11.17 20.68
CA GLU A 181 -21.99 11.31 21.72
C GLU A 181 -21.64 12.80 21.92
N TYR A 182 -21.52 13.55 20.83
CA TYR A 182 -21.06 14.94 20.81
C TYR A 182 -22.14 15.96 20.44
N ALA A 183 -23.25 15.53 19.83
CA ALA A 183 -24.36 16.38 19.43
C ALA A 183 -25.70 15.93 20.04
N ARG A 184 -26.65 16.86 20.12
CA ARG A 184 -28.05 16.60 20.44
C ARG A 184 -28.93 17.12 19.31
N GLY A 185 -29.97 16.36 18.96
CA GLY A 185 -30.93 16.74 17.94
C GLY A 185 -32.35 16.90 18.51
N VAL A 186 -33.32 16.98 17.61
CA VAL A 186 -34.73 16.79 17.91
C VAL A 186 -34.93 15.45 18.61
N PHE A 187 -35.86 15.39 19.56
CA PHE A 187 -36.11 14.18 20.33
C PHE A 187 -36.47 12.99 19.43
N GLU A 188 -35.71 11.91 19.63
CA GLU A 188 -35.94 10.58 19.07
C GLU A 188 -35.69 9.52 20.14
N THR A 189 -36.43 8.42 20.06
CA THR A 189 -36.24 7.29 20.97
C THR A 189 -34.93 6.56 20.66
N ASN A 190 -34.33 5.91 21.66
CA ASN A 190 -33.09 5.13 21.46
C ASN A 190 -33.26 3.98 20.44
N LYS A 191 -34.49 3.54 20.19
CA LYS A 191 -34.78 2.52 19.15
C LYS A 191 -34.68 3.08 17.72
N ILE A 192 -34.82 4.39 17.56
CA ILE A 192 -34.82 5.09 16.27
C ILE A 192 -33.45 5.72 15.97
N ARG A 193 -32.75 6.22 17.00
CA ARG A 193 -31.43 6.85 16.84
C ARG A 193 -30.46 5.89 16.15
N SER A 194 -29.66 6.44 15.24
CA SER A 194 -28.66 5.69 14.47
C SER A 194 -29.24 4.51 13.67
N THR A 195 -30.51 4.64 13.24
CA THR A 195 -31.16 3.71 12.31
C THR A 195 -31.65 4.47 11.07
N PRO A 196 -31.93 3.78 9.94
CA PRO A 196 -32.48 4.43 8.75
C PRO A 196 -33.80 5.19 8.95
N ASN A 197 -34.52 4.91 10.05
CA ASN A 197 -35.76 5.61 10.41
C ASN A 197 -35.52 6.93 11.18
N SER A 198 -34.25 7.25 11.47
CA SER A 198 -33.85 8.49 12.13
C SER A 198 -34.10 9.69 11.21
N LYS A 199 -34.50 10.82 11.80
CA LYS A 199 -34.54 12.14 11.14
C LYS A 199 -33.14 12.61 10.75
N TYR A 200 -32.13 12.10 11.44
CA TYR A 200 -30.71 12.34 11.19
C TYR A 200 -30.11 11.12 10.49
N TYR A 201 -30.63 10.79 9.32
CA TYR A 201 -30.11 9.73 8.45
C TYR A 201 -29.89 10.26 7.04
N PHE A 202 -28.72 9.97 6.51
CA PHE A 202 -28.38 10.26 5.13
C PHE A 202 -27.66 9.05 4.52
N LYS A 203 -28.05 8.66 3.31
CA LYS A 203 -27.39 7.61 2.54
C LYS A 203 -27.08 8.12 1.16
N SER A 204 -25.87 7.87 0.69
CA SER A 204 -25.43 8.29 -0.64
C SER A 204 -24.35 7.36 -1.16
N SER A 205 -23.92 7.61 -2.40
CA SER A 205 -22.84 6.90 -3.05
C SER A 205 -22.03 7.86 -3.90
N GLN A 206 -20.72 7.62 -4.02
CA GLN A 206 -19.85 8.41 -4.90
C GLN A 206 -18.98 7.49 -5.73
N ASP A 207 -18.79 7.85 -6.99
CA ASP A 207 -17.88 7.18 -7.89
C ASP A 207 -16.45 7.65 -7.58
N VAL A 208 -15.55 6.71 -7.37
CA VAL A 208 -14.14 6.98 -7.06
C VAL A 208 -13.26 6.22 -8.03
N GLU A 209 -12.29 6.93 -8.56
CA GLU A 209 -11.34 6.43 -9.53
C GLU A 209 -10.03 6.03 -8.85
N PHE A 210 -9.56 4.82 -9.16
CA PHE A 210 -8.37 4.21 -8.62
C PHE A 210 -7.31 4.19 -9.71
N PHE A 211 -6.21 4.89 -9.46
CA PHE A 211 -5.07 4.95 -10.36
C PHE A 211 -3.89 4.21 -9.74
N SER A 212 -3.39 3.20 -10.44
CA SER A 212 -2.16 2.52 -10.05
C SER A 212 -0.95 3.39 -10.36
N ASN A 213 -0.07 3.61 -9.37
CA ASN A 213 1.28 4.14 -9.62
C ASN A 213 2.23 3.05 -10.17
N ASP A 214 1.83 1.79 -10.08
CA ASP A 214 2.63 0.68 -10.52
C ASP A 214 2.58 0.55 -12.05
N LEU A 215 3.66 0.02 -12.62
CA LEU A 215 3.71 -0.29 -14.06
C LEU A 215 2.84 -1.52 -14.32
N LYS A 216 2.20 -1.57 -15.49
CA LYS A 216 1.36 -2.71 -15.89
C LYS A 216 2.21 -3.88 -16.40
N ILE A 217 3.13 -4.37 -15.57
CA ILE A 217 4.05 -5.49 -15.85
C ILE A 217 3.76 -6.73 -14.98
N TYR A 218 2.67 -6.71 -14.23
CA TYR A 218 2.25 -7.78 -13.33
C TYR A 218 1.66 -9.00 -14.08
N PRO A 219 1.58 -10.18 -13.44
CA PRO A 219 0.97 -11.37 -14.03
C PRO A 219 -0.44 -11.12 -14.57
N GLY A 220 -0.68 -11.43 -15.84
CA GLY A 220 -1.94 -11.17 -16.53
C GLY A 220 -1.96 -9.88 -17.36
N SER A 221 -0.98 -8.98 -17.19
CA SER A 221 -0.85 -7.82 -18.07
C SER A 221 -0.38 -8.21 -19.47
N SER A 222 -0.64 -7.36 -20.47
CA SER A 222 -0.15 -7.57 -21.84
C SER A 222 1.38 -7.65 -21.91
N PHE A 223 2.08 -6.89 -21.06
CA PHE A 223 3.53 -6.95 -20.95
C PHE A 223 3.99 -8.34 -20.48
N TYR A 224 3.42 -8.83 -19.39
CA TYR A 224 3.81 -10.12 -18.79
C TYR A 224 3.46 -11.29 -19.71
N ASN A 225 2.26 -11.30 -20.27
CA ASN A 225 1.79 -12.39 -21.15
C ASN A 225 2.62 -12.50 -22.43
N ASN A 226 3.23 -11.40 -22.89
CA ASN A 226 4.08 -11.38 -24.08
C ASN A 226 5.60 -11.40 -23.75
N TRP A 227 5.98 -11.60 -22.48
CA TRP A 227 7.38 -11.48 -22.03
C TRP A 227 8.36 -12.34 -22.83
N ALA A 228 8.01 -13.61 -23.09
CA ALA A 228 8.83 -14.55 -23.83
C ALA A 228 9.17 -14.09 -25.26
N THR A 229 8.33 -13.28 -25.87
CA THR A 229 8.58 -12.66 -27.18
C THR A 229 9.29 -11.32 -27.01
N ASN A 230 8.83 -10.51 -26.06
CA ASN A 230 9.34 -9.16 -25.82
C ASN A 230 10.83 -9.15 -25.46
N LYS A 231 11.32 -10.14 -24.71
CA LYS A 231 12.73 -10.18 -24.27
C LYS A 231 13.76 -10.51 -25.36
N LYS A 232 13.33 -11.14 -26.46
CA LYS A 232 14.24 -11.66 -27.51
C LYS A 232 15.11 -10.61 -28.16
N ASP A 233 14.55 -9.42 -28.40
CA ASP A 233 15.30 -8.33 -29.05
C ASP A 233 16.39 -7.78 -28.12
N ALA A 234 16.12 -7.67 -26.81
CA ALA A 234 17.15 -7.33 -25.83
C ALA A 234 18.21 -8.42 -25.70
N GLU A 235 17.80 -9.69 -25.62
CA GLU A 235 18.71 -10.84 -25.58
C GLU A 235 19.64 -10.84 -26.81
N LYS A 236 19.11 -10.54 -28.01
CA LYS A 236 19.91 -10.39 -29.24
C LYS A 236 20.92 -9.24 -29.14
N ILE A 237 20.50 -8.05 -28.73
CA ILE A 237 21.39 -6.88 -28.58
C ILE A 237 22.53 -7.21 -27.60
N ILE A 238 22.20 -7.83 -26.47
CA ILE A 238 23.20 -8.19 -25.45
C ILE A 238 24.11 -9.32 -25.97
N GLY A 239 23.56 -10.30 -26.67
CA GLY A 239 24.30 -11.40 -27.29
C GLY A 239 25.37 -10.91 -28.25
N GLU A 240 25.04 -9.97 -29.14
CA GLU A 240 26.01 -9.38 -30.09
C GLU A 240 27.18 -8.65 -29.36
N ILE A 241 26.90 -7.99 -28.23
CA ILE A 241 27.94 -7.34 -27.42
C ILE A 241 28.75 -8.38 -26.63
N ASN A 242 28.11 -9.43 -26.13
CA ASN A 242 28.78 -10.53 -25.44
C ASN A 242 29.72 -11.31 -26.36
N GLU A 243 29.39 -11.49 -27.63
CA GLU A 243 30.30 -12.11 -28.60
C GLU A 243 31.58 -11.29 -28.77
N LYS A 244 31.47 -9.97 -28.94
CA LYS A 244 32.64 -9.07 -28.95
C LYS A 244 33.43 -9.12 -27.63
N ASN A 245 32.71 -9.23 -26.51
CA ASN A 245 33.34 -9.34 -25.20
C ASN A 245 34.13 -10.66 -25.05
N LYS A 246 33.62 -11.76 -25.62
CA LYS A 246 34.30 -13.07 -25.67
C LYS A 246 35.56 -13.03 -26.55
N GLU A 247 35.58 -12.24 -27.62
CA GLU A 247 36.78 -12.03 -28.44
C GLU A 247 37.90 -11.38 -27.61
N HIS A 248 37.57 -10.34 -26.84
CA HIS A 248 38.52 -9.73 -25.91
C HIS A 248 38.97 -10.68 -24.79
N ASP A 249 38.09 -11.58 -24.31
CA ASP A 249 38.48 -12.61 -23.35
C ASP A 249 39.54 -13.56 -23.90
N LYS A 250 39.39 -14.00 -25.15
CA LYS A 250 40.39 -14.85 -25.83
C LYS A 250 41.71 -14.11 -25.99
N GLU A 251 41.67 -12.86 -26.45
CA GLU A 251 42.87 -12.04 -26.62
C GLU A 251 43.60 -11.80 -25.28
N ILE A 252 42.87 -11.56 -24.19
CA ILE A 252 43.46 -11.45 -22.86
C ILE A 252 44.11 -12.77 -22.43
N GLN A 253 43.46 -13.91 -22.65
CA GLN A 253 44.04 -15.22 -22.32
C GLN A 253 45.33 -15.49 -23.09
N GLU A 254 45.37 -15.21 -24.39
CA GLU A 254 46.56 -15.36 -25.22
C GLU A 254 47.72 -14.46 -24.74
N LEU A 255 47.41 -13.22 -24.35
CA LEU A 255 48.40 -12.29 -23.79
C LEU A 255 48.89 -12.74 -22.40
N GLU A 256 48.01 -13.27 -21.56
CA GLU A 256 48.36 -13.82 -20.23
C GLU A 256 49.24 -15.07 -20.35
N GLU A 257 48.99 -15.95 -21.33
CA GLU A 257 49.84 -17.10 -21.64
C GLU A 257 51.21 -16.67 -22.18
N LYS A 258 51.24 -15.70 -23.10
CA LYS A 258 52.49 -15.14 -23.64
C LYS A 258 53.33 -14.47 -22.55
N LYS A 259 52.68 -13.76 -21.61
CA LYS A 259 53.33 -13.19 -20.42
C LYS A 259 54.01 -14.26 -19.57
N LEU A 260 53.39 -15.43 -19.44
CA LEU A 260 53.95 -16.55 -18.66
C LEU A 260 55.24 -17.12 -19.29
N GLN A 261 55.35 -17.08 -20.62
CA GLN A 261 56.52 -17.57 -21.37
C GLN A 261 57.71 -16.61 -21.33
N LEU A 262 57.46 -15.30 -21.15
CA LEU A 262 58.46 -14.22 -21.21
C LEU A 262 58.88 -13.69 -19.82
N LYS A 263 58.74 -14.50 -18.76
CA LYS A 263 58.93 -14.07 -17.36
C LYS A 263 60.24 -13.37 -17.06
N ASP A 264 61.30 -13.65 -17.82
CA ASP A 264 62.64 -13.09 -17.59
C ASP A 264 62.90 -11.79 -18.39
N ASN A 265 61.96 -11.33 -19.21
CA ASN A 265 62.07 -10.10 -19.99
C ASN A 265 61.14 -9.00 -19.46
N GLU A 266 61.63 -8.25 -18.47
CA GLU A 266 60.85 -7.21 -17.76
C GLU A 266 60.20 -6.18 -18.69
N GLU A 267 60.88 -5.77 -19.76
CA GLU A 267 60.37 -4.74 -20.68
C GLU A 267 59.18 -5.25 -21.52
N GLU A 268 59.21 -6.51 -21.96
CA GLU A 268 58.11 -7.13 -22.70
C GLU A 268 56.92 -7.45 -21.80
N VAL A 269 57.16 -7.89 -20.57
CA VAL A 269 56.12 -8.15 -19.57
C VAL A 269 55.32 -6.88 -19.26
N ALA A 270 56.00 -5.73 -19.08
CA ALA A 270 55.34 -4.45 -18.84
C ALA A 270 54.46 -3.99 -20.02
N LYS A 271 54.89 -4.26 -21.26
CA LYS A 271 54.08 -3.96 -22.47
C LYS A 271 52.82 -4.82 -22.52
N LEU A 272 52.92 -6.11 -22.19
CA LEU A 272 51.77 -7.02 -22.15
C LEU A 272 50.77 -6.63 -21.06
N ASP A 273 51.25 -6.22 -19.88
CA ASP A 273 50.37 -5.76 -18.80
C ASP A 273 49.53 -4.55 -19.20
N LYS A 274 50.14 -3.59 -19.89
CA LYS A 274 49.42 -2.43 -20.43
C LYS A 274 48.35 -2.85 -21.45
N GLN A 275 48.66 -3.78 -22.35
CA GLN A 275 47.70 -4.30 -23.34
C GLN A 275 46.53 -5.02 -22.68
N ILE A 276 46.80 -5.86 -21.67
CA ILE A 276 45.77 -6.56 -20.90
C ILE A 276 44.87 -5.57 -20.15
N GLU A 277 45.45 -4.53 -19.53
CA GLU A 277 44.67 -3.50 -18.85
C GLU A 277 43.79 -2.70 -19.82
N ASP A 278 44.32 -2.33 -20.99
CA ASP A 278 43.58 -1.63 -22.04
C ASP A 278 42.41 -2.48 -22.57
N LEU A 279 42.61 -3.79 -22.75
CA LEU A 279 41.53 -4.70 -23.14
C LEU A 279 40.48 -4.86 -22.04
N LYS A 280 40.89 -4.98 -20.77
CA LYS A 280 39.96 -5.02 -19.62
C LYS A 280 39.10 -3.76 -19.55
N LYS A 281 39.70 -2.57 -19.80
CA LYS A 281 38.95 -1.30 -19.90
C LYS A 281 37.96 -1.30 -21.06
N LYS A 282 38.39 -1.70 -22.27
CA LYS A 282 37.50 -1.81 -23.44
C LYS A 282 36.30 -2.72 -23.18
N LYS A 283 36.52 -3.88 -22.53
CA LYS A 283 35.44 -4.80 -22.15
C LYS A 283 34.39 -4.14 -21.27
N GLU A 284 34.81 -3.38 -20.26
CA GLU A 284 33.89 -2.65 -19.39
C GLU A 284 33.15 -1.51 -20.11
N GLU A 285 33.81 -0.87 -21.07
CA GLU A 285 33.25 0.24 -21.84
C GLU A 285 32.20 -0.21 -22.86
N LEU A 286 32.25 -1.45 -23.36
CA LEU A 286 31.27 -1.99 -24.32
C LEU A 286 29.83 -1.85 -23.83
N PHE A 287 29.56 -2.20 -22.57
CA PHE A 287 28.21 -2.10 -21.96
C PHE A 287 27.89 -0.70 -21.41
N LYS A 288 28.87 0.21 -21.41
CA LYS A 288 28.69 1.62 -21.05
C LYS A 288 28.51 2.50 -22.30
N ALA A 289 28.79 1.96 -23.49
CA ALA A 289 28.73 2.69 -24.74
C ALA A 289 27.34 3.31 -24.99
N PRO A 290 27.25 4.56 -25.47
CA PRO A 290 25.98 5.21 -25.78
C PRO A 290 25.10 4.38 -26.72
N SER A 291 25.70 3.77 -27.75
CA SER A 291 24.99 2.93 -28.71
C SER A 291 24.29 1.73 -28.08
N PHE A 292 24.92 1.09 -27.08
CA PHE A 292 24.30 -0.01 -26.32
C PHE A 292 23.13 0.50 -25.48
N GLN A 293 23.34 1.59 -24.74
CA GLN A 293 22.31 2.17 -23.88
C GLN A 293 21.09 2.62 -24.71
N GLU A 294 21.30 3.29 -25.83
CA GLU A 294 20.25 3.74 -26.76
C GLU A 294 19.48 2.57 -27.36
N SER A 295 20.17 1.50 -27.78
CA SER A 295 19.54 0.33 -28.39
C SER A 295 18.63 -0.41 -27.41
N ILE A 296 19.12 -0.64 -26.18
CA ILE A 296 18.30 -1.25 -25.12
C ILE A 296 17.16 -0.33 -24.71
N PHE A 297 17.40 0.97 -24.59
CA PHE A 297 16.33 1.87 -24.16
C PHE A 297 15.23 2.03 -25.22
N LYS A 298 15.61 2.02 -26.50
CA LYS A 298 14.67 1.99 -27.62
C LYS A 298 13.79 0.75 -27.56
N TRP A 299 14.39 -0.43 -27.41
CA TRP A 299 13.68 -1.69 -27.19
C TRP A 299 12.68 -1.59 -26.02
N PHE A 300 13.15 -1.10 -24.88
CA PHE A 300 12.34 -0.95 -23.67
C PHE A 300 11.11 -0.05 -23.90
N LYS A 301 11.33 1.11 -24.53
CA LYS A 301 10.27 2.06 -24.85
C LYS A 301 9.23 1.46 -25.80
N GLU A 302 9.69 0.81 -26.88
CA GLU A 302 8.82 0.21 -27.89
C GLU A 302 7.90 -0.86 -27.29
N ILE A 303 8.42 -1.71 -26.39
CA ILE A 303 7.61 -2.73 -25.72
C ILE A 303 6.62 -2.10 -24.75
N PHE A 304 7.03 -1.10 -23.98
CA PHE A 304 6.13 -0.40 -23.06
C PHE A 304 4.96 0.25 -23.78
N GLU A 305 5.21 0.88 -24.94
CA GLU A 305 4.19 1.46 -25.80
C GLU A 305 3.29 0.38 -26.42
N LYS A 306 3.88 -0.66 -27.02
CA LYS A 306 3.15 -1.76 -27.65
C LYS A 306 2.23 -2.52 -26.70
N THR A 307 2.63 -2.65 -25.43
CA THR A 307 1.89 -3.42 -24.42
C THR A 307 1.06 -2.55 -23.47
N ASN A 308 1.07 -1.22 -23.66
CA ASN A 308 0.48 -0.25 -22.74
C ASN A 308 0.90 -0.49 -21.27
N ALA A 309 2.20 -0.71 -21.05
CA ALA A 309 2.74 -1.02 -19.73
C ALA A 309 2.86 0.20 -18.78
N PHE A 310 2.32 1.35 -19.20
CA PHE A 310 2.34 2.61 -18.45
C PHE A 310 1.54 2.48 -17.14
N SER A 311 1.96 3.26 -16.15
CA SER A 311 1.20 3.45 -14.91
C SER A 311 -0.03 4.31 -15.20
N ASP A 312 -1.14 4.10 -14.49
CA ASP A 312 -2.39 4.82 -14.74
C ASP A 312 -2.29 6.32 -14.47
N ILE A 313 -1.37 6.75 -13.58
CA ILE A 313 -1.11 8.17 -13.33
C ILE A 313 -0.24 8.84 -14.41
N TYR A 314 0.44 8.06 -15.25
CA TYR A 314 1.24 8.52 -16.38
C TYR A 314 0.84 7.80 -17.68
N PRO A 315 -0.44 7.84 -18.09
CA PRO A 315 -0.90 7.05 -19.21
C PRO A 315 -0.41 7.66 -20.53
N SER A 316 -0.06 6.81 -21.49
CA SER A 316 0.38 7.23 -22.83
C SER A 316 -0.66 8.11 -23.53
N GLU A 317 -1.95 7.80 -23.35
CA GLU A 317 -3.10 8.55 -23.89
C GLU A 317 -3.16 10.02 -23.42
N LYS A 318 -2.57 10.32 -22.25
CA LYS A 318 -2.45 11.69 -21.74
C LYS A 318 -1.10 12.31 -22.06
N ASN A 319 -0.50 11.93 -23.19
CA ASN A 319 0.73 12.53 -23.69
C ASN A 319 1.94 12.32 -22.76
N PHE A 320 2.02 11.20 -22.03
CA PHE A 320 3.24 10.84 -21.30
C PHE A 320 4.11 9.88 -22.12
N LYS A 321 5.41 10.18 -22.17
CA LYS A 321 6.43 9.30 -22.76
C LYS A 321 7.47 8.89 -21.72
N ILE A 322 8.16 7.79 -22.01
CA ILE A 322 9.28 7.31 -21.21
C ILE A 322 10.57 7.95 -21.76
N GLU A 323 11.36 8.55 -20.87
CA GLU A 323 12.67 9.12 -21.17
C GLU A 323 13.75 8.52 -20.27
N PRO A 324 15.00 8.40 -20.77
CA PRO A 324 16.10 7.91 -19.95
C PRO A 324 16.34 8.85 -18.77
N LEU A 325 16.75 8.27 -17.65
CA LEU A 325 17.14 9.06 -16.49
C LEU A 325 18.55 9.63 -16.70
N GLU A 326 18.63 10.72 -17.47
CA GLU A 326 19.86 11.49 -17.62
C GLU A 326 20.08 12.39 -16.38
N LYS A 327 21.17 12.16 -15.65
CA LYS A 327 21.71 13.13 -14.69
C LYS A 327 22.81 13.92 -15.41
N GLU A 328 22.86 15.22 -15.15
CA GLU A 328 23.98 16.07 -15.52
C GLU A 328 25.28 15.40 -15.03
N ASN A 329 26.12 14.98 -15.99
CA ASN A 329 27.47 14.39 -15.85
C ASN A 329 27.59 12.92 -15.37
N GLN A 330 27.30 11.95 -16.25
CA GLN A 330 27.61 10.48 -16.14
C GLN A 330 26.48 9.56 -15.65
N SER A 331 25.26 9.71 -16.14
CA SER A 331 24.20 8.73 -15.84
C SER A 331 24.14 7.61 -16.87
N GLN A 332 24.85 6.52 -16.61
CA GLN A 332 24.49 5.24 -17.20
C GLN A 332 23.05 4.89 -16.79
N TYR A 333 22.14 4.86 -17.76
CA TYR A 333 20.71 4.60 -17.57
C TYR A 333 20.31 3.17 -17.95
N VAL A 334 21.20 2.43 -18.61
CA VAL A 334 21.11 0.97 -18.79
C VAL A 334 22.33 0.31 -18.16
N LEU A 335 22.12 -0.63 -17.25
CA LEU A 335 23.17 -1.42 -16.61
C LEU A 335 22.94 -2.90 -16.92
N TRP A 336 23.98 -3.56 -17.45
CA TRP A 336 23.99 -5.00 -17.67
C TRP A 336 24.91 -5.66 -16.64
N ASN A 337 24.38 -6.63 -15.89
CA ASN A 337 25.11 -7.34 -14.84
C ASN A 337 24.96 -8.86 -15.01
N PRO A 338 25.87 -9.51 -15.76
CA PRO A 338 25.88 -10.95 -15.90
C PRO A 338 26.49 -11.59 -14.64
N LYS A 339 25.65 -12.06 -13.70
CA LYS A 339 26.11 -12.88 -12.56
C LYS A 339 25.80 -14.35 -12.84
N LYS A 340 26.64 -15.26 -12.31
CA LYS A 340 26.40 -16.71 -12.37
C LYS A 340 25.00 -17.04 -11.81
N GLY A 341 24.06 -17.34 -12.70
CA GLY A 341 22.68 -17.72 -12.39
C GLY A 341 21.63 -16.60 -12.48
N LEU A 342 22.03 -15.33 -12.60
CA LEU A 342 21.12 -14.18 -12.70
C LEU A 342 21.72 -13.12 -13.62
N ASN A 343 21.10 -13.00 -14.79
CA ASN A 343 21.47 -12.12 -15.89
C ASN A 343 20.58 -10.87 -15.82
N GLU A 344 21.05 -9.85 -15.10
CA GLU A 344 20.23 -8.71 -14.71
C GLU A 344 20.42 -7.51 -15.65
N LEU A 345 19.34 -7.08 -16.30
CA LEU A 345 19.27 -5.84 -17.07
C LEU A 345 18.50 -4.79 -16.28
N THR A 346 19.19 -3.74 -15.84
CA THR A 346 18.57 -2.63 -15.10
C THR A 346 18.39 -1.41 -16.01
N ILE A 347 17.19 -0.84 -16.04
CA ILE A 347 16.86 0.36 -16.81
C ILE A 347 16.34 1.45 -15.87
N LYS A 348 16.91 2.64 -15.97
CA LYS A 348 16.55 3.83 -15.19
C LYS A 348 15.85 4.82 -16.10
N PHE A 349 14.66 5.25 -15.73
CA PHE A 349 13.83 6.09 -16.58
C PHE A 349 12.94 7.05 -15.78
N LYS A 350 12.27 7.95 -16.47
CA LYS A 350 11.22 8.82 -15.94
C LYS A 350 10.09 8.97 -16.96
N PHE A 351 8.89 9.28 -16.49
CA PHE A 351 7.79 9.71 -17.35
C PHE A 351 7.85 11.22 -17.53
N VAL A 352 7.70 11.68 -18.77
CA VAL A 352 7.69 13.09 -19.12
C VAL A 352 6.47 13.38 -19.97
N SER A 353 5.71 14.40 -19.57
CA SER A 353 4.60 14.94 -20.36
C SER A 353 5.15 15.60 -21.62
N THR A 354 4.62 15.24 -22.79
CA THR A 354 4.89 15.88 -24.09
C THR A 354 4.04 17.12 -24.31
N ASN A 355 3.15 17.49 -23.38
CA ASN A 355 2.35 18.72 -23.49
C ASN A 355 3.26 19.96 -23.30
N GLU A 356 3.34 20.79 -24.34
CA GLU A 356 4.20 21.98 -24.44
C GLU A 356 3.94 23.02 -23.35
N GLN A 357 2.74 23.04 -22.77
CA GLN A 357 2.33 24.08 -21.82
C GLN A 357 2.89 23.86 -20.41
N LYS A 358 3.23 22.62 -20.03
CA LYS A 358 3.81 22.31 -18.72
C LYS A 358 4.55 20.97 -18.77
N ARG A 359 5.88 21.03 -18.69
CA ARG A 359 6.72 19.84 -18.50
C ARG A 359 6.49 19.26 -17.11
N ILE A 360 5.72 18.17 -17.06
CA ILE A 360 5.51 17.37 -15.85
C ILE A 360 6.43 16.16 -15.95
N GLU A 361 7.25 15.95 -14.93
CA GLU A 361 8.13 14.79 -14.83
C GLU A 361 7.76 13.93 -13.61
N SER A 362 7.82 12.62 -13.76
CA SER A 362 7.73 11.72 -12.61
C SER A 362 9.02 11.73 -11.80
N TYR A 363 8.94 11.22 -10.57
CA TYR A 363 10.15 10.76 -9.89
C TYR A 363 10.86 9.67 -10.71
N PRO A 364 12.19 9.54 -10.57
CA PRO A 364 12.96 8.48 -11.21
C PRO A 364 12.41 7.09 -10.87
N LYS A 365 12.31 6.23 -11.88
CA LYS A 365 11.94 4.82 -11.75
C LYS A 365 13.09 3.92 -12.21
N ILE A 366 13.15 2.73 -11.61
CA ILE A 366 14.11 1.69 -11.94
C ILE A 366 13.33 0.40 -12.18
N ILE A 367 13.65 -0.29 -13.26
CA ILE A 367 13.15 -1.63 -13.55
C ILE A 367 14.33 -2.58 -13.76
N ILE A 368 14.17 -3.81 -13.30
CA ILE A 368 15.17 -4.87 -13.42
C ILE A 368 14.51 -6.04 -14.11
N PHE A 369 15.11 -6.49 -15.21
CA PHE A 369 14.72 -7.68 -15.93
C PHE A 369 15.75 -8.79 -15.70
N THR A 370 15.28 -10.02 -15.55
CA THR A 370 16.11 -11.22 -15.60
C THR A 370 15.97 -11.84 -16.98
N LEU A 371 17.10 -12.11 -17.64
CA LEU A 371 17.15 -12.65 -19.00
C LEU A 371 17.83 -14.02 -18.98
N ASP A 372 17.19 -15.04 -19.55
CA ASP A 372 17.60 -16.43 -19.32
C ASP A 372 18.59 -16.96 -20.38
N ASP A 373 18.51 -16.46 -21.61
CA ASP A 373 19.21 -17.01 -22.78
C ASP A 373 20.23 -15.99 -23.35
N ILE A 374 21.37 -15.82 -22.67
CA ILE A 374 22.40 -14.83 -23.04
C ILE A 374 23.82 -15.40 -23.01
#